data_AF-A0A9D6VC01-F1
#
_entry.id   AF-A0A9D6VC01-F1
#
_cell.length_a   1.000
_cell.length_b   1.000
_cell.length_c   1.000
_cell.angle_alpha   90.00
_cell.angle_beta   90.00
_cell.angle_gamma   90.00
#
_symmetry.space_group_name_H-M   'P 1'
#
loop_
_entity.id
_entity.type
_entity.pdbx_description
1 polymer ?
#
loop_
_entity_poly.entity_id
_entity_poly.type
_entity_poly.pdbx_seq_one_letter_code
_entity_poly.pdbx_strand_id
1 'polypeptide(L)'
;MKLCPSCRNELPEISRYCSHCGQRLHADSIDPPPPPPPVKSQQGQLNVNILYGMVAMLVLAVLFPPWETPPSMPPEFLGMHFILSPPIPDAVMSRLLLTIELVTIAIAGLYGSFLFRHKP
;
A
#
# COMPACT_ATOMS: atom_id res chain seq x y z
N MET A 1 37.59 -1.45 48.87
CA MET A 1 37.01 -2.73 49.37
C MET A 1 35.53 -2.50 49.62
N LYS A 2 34.63 -3.38 49.16
CA LYS A 2 33.18 -3.25 49.37
C LYS A 2 32.64 -4.44 50.16
N LEU A 3 31.67 -4.20 51.05
CA LEU A 3 31.01 -5.25 51.81
C LEU A 3 29.78 -5.75 51.04
N CYS A 4 29.60 -7.06 50.99
CA CYS A 4 28.36 -7.63 50.44
C CYS A 4 27.17 -7.28 51.35
N PRO A 5 26.05 -6.74 50.83
CA PRO A 5 24.88 -6.39 51.64
C PRO A 5 24.19 -7.63 52.24
N SER A 6 24.36 -8.81 51.64
CA SER A 6 23.68 -10.04 52.09
C SER A 6 24.44 -10.83 53.14
N CYS A 7 25.77 -10.98 52.99
CA CYS A 7 26.58 -11.81 53.89
C CYS A 7 27.72 -11.05 54.59
N ARG A 8 27.88 -9.75 54.30
CA ARG A 8 28.93 -8.87 54.84
C ARG A 8 30.37 -9.35 54.61
N ASN A 9 30.58 -10.27 53.67
CA ASN A 9 31.92 -10.63 53.26
C ASN A 9 32.61 -9.44 52.59
N GLU A 10 33.93 -9.33 52.78
CA GLU A 10 34.75 -8.31 52.13
C GLU A 10 35.03 -8.72 50.68
N LEU A 11 34.79 -7.82 49.74
CA LEU A 11 35.05 -8.06 48.32
C LEU A 11 35.86 -6.92 47.68
N PRO A 12 36.64 -7.26 46.64
CA PRO A 12 37.25 -6.26 45.78
C PRO A 12 36.17 -5.44 45.09
N GLU A 13 36.48 -4.17 44.84
CA GLU A 13 35.54 -3.16 44.33
C GLU A 13 34.92 -3.53 42.98
N ILE A 14 35.63 -4.33 42.18
CA ILE A 14 35.29 -4.73 40.81
C ILE A 14 34.33 -5.95 40.76
N SER A 15 34.06 -6.61 41.89
CA SER A 15 33.27 -7.85 41.90
C SER A 15 31.80 -7.62 41.49
N ARG A 16 31.34 -8.28 40.43
CA ARG A 16 29.93 -8.24 39.97
C ARG A 16 28.97 -9.04 40.84
N TYR A 17 29.50 -10.07 41.49
CA TYR A 17 28.78 -10.98 42.37
C TYR A 17 29.62 -11.30 43.61
N CYS A 18 28.96 -11.70 44.70
CA CYS A 18 29.62 -12.16 45.91
C CYS A 18 30.15 -13.59 45.73
N SER A 19 31.45 -13.81 45.94
CA SER A 19 32.09 -15.13 45.87
C SER A 19 31.64 -16.10 46.97
N HIS A 20 31.04 -15.60 48.05
CA HIS A 20 30.62 -16.43 49.19
C HIS A 20 29.12 -16.78 49.18
N CYS A 21 28.25 -15.81 48.87
CA CYS A 21 26.78 -16.02 48.89
C CYS A 21 26.11 -15.95 47.50
N GLY A 22 26.87 -15.63 46.44
CA GLY A 22 26.35 -15.54 45.07
C GLY A 22 25.54 -14.27 44.75
N GLN A 23 25.30 -13.37 45.72
CA GLN A 23 24.49 -12.17 45.52
C GLN A 23 25.10 -11.22 44.49
N ARG A 24 24.28 -10.72 43.54
CA ARG A 24 24.71 -9.70 42.55
C ARG A 24 24.88 -8.34 43.23
N LEU A 25 26.03 -7.70 43.01
CA LEU A 25 26.39 -6.42 43.64
C LEU A 25 26.20 -5.22 42.70
N HIS A 26 26.20 -5.46 41.39
CA HIS A 26 25.86 -4.47 40.38
C HIS A 26 24.42 -4.70 39.92
N ALA A 27 23.48 -4.10 40.63
CA ALA A 27 22.22 -3.69 40.03
C ALA A 27 22.38 -2.23 39.64
N ASP A 28 23.27 -1.95 38.67
CA ASP A 28 23.11 -0.73 37.88
C ASP A 28 21.78 -0.91 37.15
N SER A 29 20.74 -0.26 37.68
CA SER A 29 19.47 -0.04 37.02
C SER A 29 19.76 0.80 35.78
N ILE A 30 20.31 0.17 34.75
CA ILE A 30 20.21 0.65 33.39
C ILE A 30 18.77 0.34 33.01
N ASP A 31 17.88 1.31 33.25
CA ASP A 31 16.58 1.28 32.64
C ASP A 31 16.80 1.03 31.14
N PRO A 32 16.22 -0.03 30.56
CA PRO A 32 16.36 -0.26 29.14
C PRO A 32 15.83 0.99 28.42
N PRO A 33 16.53 1.50 27.39
CA PRO A 33 16.04 2.63 26.64
C PRO A 33 14.61 2.31 26.16
N PRO A 34 13.70 3.29 26.19
CA PRO A 34 12.32 3.07 25.78
C PRO A 34 12.29 2.40 24.40
N PRO A 35 11.43 1.39 24.18
CA PRO A 35 11.36 0.72 22.90
C PRO A 35 11.13 1.75 21.79
N PRO A 36 11.83 1.63 20.64
CA PRO A 36 11.63 2.54 19.53
C PRO A 36 10.13 2.57 19.16
N PRO A 37 9.59 3.74 18.80
CA PRO A 37 8.19 3.83 18.43
C PRO A 37 7.91 2.87 17.27
N PRO A 38 6.73 2.21 17.25
CA PRO A 38 6.39 1.30 16.16
C PRO A 38 6.42 2.06 14.84
N VAL A 39 7.36 1.69 13.97
CA VAL A 39 7.41 2.17 12.60
C VAL A 39 6.17 1.61 11.91
N LYS A 40 5.11 2.41 11.83
CA LYS A 40 3.93 2.08 11.02
C LYS A 40 4.39 2.09 9.57
N SER A 41 4.68 0.92 9.02
CA SER A 41 4.97 0.74 7.61
C SER A 41 3.71 1.05 6.81
N GLN A 42 3.50 2.33 6.47
CA GLN A 42 2.51 2.71 5.48
C GLN A 42 2.86 2.20 4.07
N GLN A 43 4.03 1.58 3.90
CA GLN A 43 4.51 0.99 2.66
C GLN A 43 3.60 -0.10 2.04
N GLY A 44 2.48 -0.50 2.64
CA GLY A 44 1.57 -1.51 2.07
C GLY A 44 0.23 -1.02 1.52
N GLN A 45 -0.21 0.21 1.82
CA GLN A 45 -1.58 0.63 1.52
C GLN A 45 -1.66 1.42 0.20
N LEU A 46 -2.47 0.93 -0.74
CA LEU A 46 -2.83 1.65 -1.96
C LEU A 46 -3.61 2.90 -1.56
N ASN A 47 -3.27 4.07 -2.11
CA ASN A 47 -3.96 5.31 -1.78
C ASN A 47 -5.45 5.21 -2.17
N VAL A 48 -6.34 5.28 -1.18
CA VAL A 48 -7.79 5.12 -1.35
C VAL A 48 -8.36 6.13 -2.36
N ASN A 49 -7.80 7.34 -2.43
CA ASN A 49 -8.22 8.34 -3.42
C ASN A 49 -7.90 7.90 -4.86
N ILE A 50 -6.73 7.27 -5.08
CA ILE A 50 -6.35 6.73 -6.39
C ILE A 50 -7.22 5.53 -6.75
N LEU A 51 -7.50 4.66 -5.76
CA LEU A 51 -8.40 3.53 -5.96
C LEU A 51 -9.79 4.00 -6.39
N TYR A 52 -10.35 5.00 -5.72
CA TYR A 52 -11.64 5.58 -6.12
C TYR A 52 -11.60 6.22 -7.51
N GLY A 53 -10.50 6.90 -7.87
CA GLY A 53 -10.31 7.43 -9.22
C GLY A 53 -10.30 6.34 -10.28
N MET A 54 -9.60 5.23 -10.03
CA MET A 54 -9.55 4.07 -10.94
C MET A 54 -10.92 3.43 -11.10
N VAL A 55 -11.64 3.20 -10.00
CA VAL A 55 -12.99 2.62 -10.05
C VAL A 55 -13.96 3.53 -10.80
N ALA A 56 -13.89 4.84 -10.57
CA ALA A 56 -14.72 5.81 -11.29
C ALA A 56 -14.49 5.78 -12.81
N MET A 57 -13.23 5.71 -13.25
CA MET A 57 -12.90 5.58 -14.69
C MET A 57 -13.40 4.27 -15.29
N LEU A 58 -13.27 3.16 -14.57
CA LEU A 58 -13.80 1.87 -15.03
C LEU A 58 -15.33 1.89 -15.15
N VAL A 59 -16.02 2.47 -14.17
CA VAL A 59 -17.48 2.64 -14.22
C VAL A 59 -17.88 3.51 -15.42
N LEU A 60 -17.15 4.60 -15.66
CA LEU A 60 -17.43 5.48 -16.80
C LEU A 60 -17.26 4.76 -18.14
N ALA A 61 -16.21 3.97 -18.30
CA ALA A 61 -15.98 3.16 -19.51
C ALA A 61 -17.10 2.13 -19.76
N VAL A 62 -17.66 1.55 -18.69
CA VAL A 62 -18.82 0.63 -18.81
C VAL A 62 -20.12 1.37 -19.13
N LEU A 63 -20.30 2.59 -18.63
CA LEU A 63 -21.50 3.40 -18.89
C LEU A 63 -21.48 4.04 -20.27
N PHE A 64 -20.30 4.32 -20.82
CA PHE A 64 -20.10 4.90 -22.15
C PHE A 64 -19.19 4.02 -23.01
N PRO A 65 -19.67 2.82 -23.41
CA PRO A 65 -18.80 1.88 -24.09
C PRO A 65 -18.47 2.32 -25.52
N PRO A 66 -17.39 1.75 -26.09
CA PRO A 66 -17.08 1.92 -27.49
C PRO A 66 -18.10 1.17 -28.35
N TRP A 67 -18.89 1.94 -29.07
CA TRP A 67 -19.86 1.45 -30.04
C TRP A 67 -19.21 1.27 -31.42
N GLU A 68 -19.64 0.24 -32.13
CA GLU A 68 -19.21 -0.09 -33.49
C GLU A 68 -20.39 -0.02 -34.48
N THR A 69 -20.08 0.21 -35.76
CA THR A 69 -21.08 0.17 -36.84
C THR A 69 -21.73 -1.23 -36.90
N PRO A 70 -22.98 -1.32 -37.39
CA PRO A 70 -23.61 -2.61 -37.65
C PRO A 70 -22.76 -3.46 -38.61
N PRO A 71 -22.86 -4.80 -38.53
CA PRO A 71 -22.07 -5.73 -39.36
C PRO A 71 -22.36 -5.65 -40.87
N SER A 72 -23.38 -4.87 -41.28
CA SER A 72 -23.71 -4.57 -42.68
C SER A 72 -22.87 -3.45 -43.29
N MET A 73 -22.12 -2.69 -42.47
CA MET A 73 -21.27 -1.58 -42.88
C MET A 73 -19.80 -1.88 -42.57
N PRO A 74 -18.84 -1.20 -43.24
CA PRO A 74 -17.43 -1.33 -42.87
C PRO A 74 -17.24 -1.01 -41.37
N PRO A 75 -16.33 -1.72 -40.68
CA PRO A 75 -16.10 -1.53 -39.26
C PRO A 75 -15.46 -0.16 -39.04
N GLU A 76 -16.26 0.77 -38.54
CA GLU A 76 -15.81 2.11 -38.16
C GLU A 76 -16.02 2.29 -36.66
N PHE A 77 -14.98 2.81 -36.00
CA PHE A 77 -15.07 3.17 -34.60
C PHE A 77 -15.83 4.48 -34.46
N LEU A 78 -17.07 4.41 -33.99
CA LEU A 78 -17.90 5.59 -33.79
C LEU A 78 -17.57 6.36 -32.51
N GLY A 79 -16.75 5.82 -31.60
CA GLY A 79 -16.22 6.52 -30.42
C GLY A 79 -17.30 7.27 -29.62
N MET A 80 -17.07 8.57 -29.36
CA MET A 80 -17.99 9.46 -28.65
C MET A 80 -19.06 10.12 -29.55
N HIS A 81 -19.15 9.75 -30.82
CA HIS A 81 -20.10 10.36 -31.76
C HIS A 81 -21.57 10.19 -31.31
N PHE A 82 -21.85 9.20 -30.46
CA PHE A 82 -23.15 8.99 -29.80
C PHE A 82 -23.58 10.09 -28.83
N ILE A 83 -22.65 10.91 -28.32
CA ILE A 83 -22.96 11.99 -27.39
C ILE A 83 -23.60 13.18 -28.13
N LEU A 84 -23.17 13.41 -29.38
CA LEU A 84 -23.54 14.58 -30.18
C LEU A 84 -24.50 14.24 -31.33
N SER A 85 -24.73 12.96 -31.60
CA SER A 85 -25.57 12.50 -32.70
C SER A 85 -26.39 11.29 -32.26
N PRO A 86 -27.64 11.15 -32.74
CA PRO A 86 -28.46 10.01 -32.38
C PRO A 86 -27.77 8.70 -32.80
N PRO A 87 -27.83 7.64 -31.97
CA PRO A 87 -27.28 6.33 -32.32
C PRO A 87 -27.87 5.85 -33.65
N ILE A 88 -27.00 5.35 -34.53
CA ILE A 88 -27.42 4.66 -35.75
C ILE A 88 -28.22 3.42 -35.31
N PRO A 89 -29.40 3.15 -35.91
CA PRO A 89 -30.14 1.92 -35.62
C PRO A 89 -29.23 0.70 -35.86
N ASP A 90 -29.26 -0.25 -34.93
CA ASP A 90 -28.48 -1.51 -34.93
C ASP A 90 -26.97 -1.38 -34.65
N ALA A 91 -26.49 -0.28 -34.07
CA ALA A 91 -25.13 -0.20 -33.56
C ALA A 91 -24.86 -1.27 -32.47
N VAL A 92 -23.68 -1.87 -32.51
CA VAL A 92 -23.31 -2.98 -31.61
C VAL A 92 -22.28 -2.51 -30.58
N MET A 93 -22.30 -3.16 -29.42
CA MET A 93 -21.30 -3.01 -28.37
C MET A 93 -20.08 -3.89 -28.67
N SER A 94 -18.95 -3.29 -29.02
CA SER A 94 -17.76 -4.06 -29.37
C SER A 94 -17.11 -4.65 -28.11
N ARG A 95 -17.26 -5.96 -27.92
CA ARG A 95 -16.65 -6.68 -26.77
C ARG A 95 -15.14 -6.57 -26.75
N LEU A 96 -14.51 -6.56 -27.93
CA LEU A 96 -13.06 -6.46 -28.07
C LEU A 96 -12.57 -5.08 -27.59
N LEU A 97 -13.18 -4.00 -28.10
CA LEU A 97 -12.77 -2.64 -27.76
C LEU A 97 -13.05 -2.33 -26.28
N LEU A 98 -14.19 -2.76 -25.75
CA LEU A 98 -14.49 -2.62 -24.32
C LEU A 98 -13.46 -3.35 -23.46
N THR A 99 -13.04 -4.55 -23.86
CA THR A 99 -12.01 -5.30 -23.12
C THR A 99 -10.66 -4.57 -23.17
N ILE A 100 -10.26 -4.07 -24.34
CA ILE A 100 -9.02 -3.29 -24.49
C ILE A 100 -9.06 -2.07 -23.58
N GLU A 101 -10.15 -1.30 -23.59
CA GLU A 101 -10.31 -0.11 -22.78
C GLU A 101 -10.24 -0.40 -21.27
N LEU A 102 -10.99 -1.39 -20.79
CA LEU A 102 -11.00 -1.77 -19.38
C LEU A 102 -9.61 -2.23 -18.92
N VAL A 103 -8.92 -3.03 -19.74
CA VAL A 103 -7.56 -3.50 -19.43
C VAL A 103 -6.58 -2.33 -19.42
N THR A 104 -6.63 -1.42 -20.39
CA THR A 104 -5.76 -0.23 -20.43
C THR A 104 -5.99 0.67 -19.21
N ILE A 105 -7.24 0.92 -18.82
CA ILE A 105 -7.56 1.72 -17.61
C ILE A 105 -7.03 1.03 -16.35
N ALA A 106 -7.20 -0.30 -16.24
CA ALA A 106 -6.69 -1.04 -15.09
C ALA A 106 -5.16 -1.01 -14.98
N ILE A 107 -4.45 -1.20 -16.10
CA ILE A 107 -2.99 -1.12 -16.16
C ILE A 107 -2.52 0.31 -15.83
N ALA A 108 -3.14 1.33 -16.43
CA ALA A 108 -2.79 2.72 -16.18
C ALA A 108 -3.04 3.12 -14.70
N GLY A 109 -4.16 2.69 -14.12
CA GLY A 109 -4.48 2.90 -12.72
C GLY A 109 -3.47 2.24 -11.79
N LEU A 110 -3.04 1.01 -12.12
CA LEU A 110 -1.98 0.30 -11.38
C LEU A 110 -0.65 1.08 -11.44
N TYR A 111 -0.16 1.42 -12.62
CA TYR A 111 1.09 2.19 -12.77
C TYR A 111 1.01 3.58 -12.14
N GLY A 112 -0.12 4.28 -12.30
CA GLY A 112 -0.37 5.55 -11.63
C GLY A 112 -0.31 5.43 -10.12
N SER A 113 -0.90 4.37 -9.54
CA SER A 113 -0.84 4.13 -8.09
C SER A 113 0.59 3.98 -7.56
N PHE A 114 1.52 3.46 -8.37
CA PHE A 114 2.93 3.37 -8.02
C PHE A 114 3.67 4.70 -8.19
N LEU A 115 3.40 5.46 -9.24
CA LEU A 115 4.01 6.78 -9.46
C LEU A 115 3.63 7.76 -8.34
N PHE A 116 2.37 7.78 -7.93
CA PHE A 116 1.86 8.67 -6.88
C PHE A 116 2.09 8.14 -5.46
N ARG A 117 2.74 6.97 -5.27
CA ARG A 117 3.21 6.49 -3.95
C ARG A 117 4.43 7.26 -3.44
N HIS A 118 5.23 7.80 -4.35
CA HIS A 118 6.38 8.62 -3.99
C HIS A 118 5.91 10.07 -3.86
N LYS A 119 5.53 10.45 -2.64
CA LYS A 119 5.46 11.87 -2.27
C LYS A 119 6.90 12.43 -2.29
N PRO A 120 7.18 13.64 -2.81
CA PRO A 120 8.44 14.31 -2.53
C PRO A 120 8.62 14.56 -1.03
#